data_AF-A0A5J4JJV1-F1
#
_entry.id   AF-A0A5J4JJV1-F1
#
_cell.length_a   1.000
_cell.length_b   1.000
_cell.length_c   1.000
_cell.angle_alpha   90.00
_cell.angle_beta   90.00
_cell.angle_gamma   90.00
#
_symmetry.space_group_name_H-M   'P 1'
#
loop_
_entity.id
_entity.type
_entity.pdbx_description
1 polymer ?
#
loop_
_entity_poly.entity_id
_entity_poly.type
_entity_poly.pdbx_seq_one_letter_code
_entity_poly.pdbx_strand_id
1 'polypeptide(L)'
;MTTAAFYKKIGLEERIPALKRKLDKKLFYEQADLSPKEKNVLAKQVERIELTYLLTPATIYIQLFHNEEYQHEGIMFMTVQLRAQTTEQQITVLETMIHGALPNPVILTLYW
;
A
#
# COMPACT_ATOMS: atom_id res chain seq x y z
N MET A 1 -13.73 11.14 0.76
CA MET A 1 -13.43 10.93 -0.68
C MET A 1 -13.21 9.44 -0.87
N THR A 2 -13.85 8.82 -1.86
CA THR A 2 -13.58 7.40 -2.18
C THR A 2 -12.17 7.29 -2.78
N THR A 3 -11.48 6.17 -2.59
CA THR A 3 -10.12 5.94 -3.12
C THR A 3 -10.07 6.07 -4.65
N ALA A 4 -11.14 5.67 -5.33
CA ALA A 4 -11.33 5.90 -6.77
C ALA A 4 -11.24 7.40 -7.15
N ALA A 5 -11.86 8.29 -6.36
CA ALA A 5 -11.80 9.73 -6.63
C ALA A 5 -10.38 10.30 -6.48
N PHE A 6 -9.57 9.77 -5.56
CA PHE A 6 -8.17 10.16 -5.42
C PHE A 6 -7.36 9.80 -6.67
N TYR A 7 -7.45 8.55 -7.13
CA TYR A 7 -6.68 8.08 -8.29
C TYR A 7 -7.05 8.79 -9.58
N LYS A 8 -8.33 9.10 -9.77
CA LYS A 8 -8.78 9.96 -10.86
C LYS A 8 -8.16 11.36 -10.78
N LYS A 9 -8.18 11.98 -9.60
CA LYS A 9 -7.71 13.35 -9.40
C LYS A 9 -6.21 13.52 -9.66
N ILE A 10 -5.40 12.49 -9.37
CA ILE A 10 -3.97 12.49 -9.70
C ILE A 10 -3.67 11.99 -11.13
N GLY A 11 -4.70 11.65 -11.91
CA GLY A 11 -4.59 11.27 -13.31
C GLY A 11 -4.10 9.85 -13.58
N LEU A 12 -4.09 8.95 -12.58
CA LEU A 12 -3.63 7.56 -12.78
C LEU A 12 -4.65 6.71 -13.54
N GLU A 13 -5.94 6.86 -13.21
CA GLU A 13 -7.01 6.03 -13.78
C GLU A 13 -7.12 6.16 -15.31
N GLU A 14 -6.77 7.32 -15.86
CA GLU A 14 -6.81 7.60 -17.30
C GLU A 14 -5.52 7.20 -18.03
N ARG A 15 -4.43 6.96 -17.31
CA ARG A 15 -3.09 6.72 -17.88
C ARG A 15 -2.66 5.26 -17.87
N ILE A 16 -3.10 4.49 -16.88
CA ILE A 16 -2.65 3.12 -16.66
C ILE A 16 -3.83 2.26 -16.21
N PRO A 17 -3.99 1.03 -16.74
CA PRO A 17 -4.98 0.11 -16.22
C PRO A 17 -4.70 -0.24 -14.75
N ALA A 18 -5.72 -0.14 -13.91
CA ALA A 18 -5.63 -0.55 -12.51
C ALA A 18 -5.42 -2.07 -12.40
N LEU A 19 -4.47 -2.49 -11.57
CA LEU A 19 -4.20 -3.90 -11.29
C LEU A 19 -5.30 -4.53 -10.44
N LYS A 20 -5.81 -3.79 -9.44
CA LYS A 20 -6.83 -4.23 -8.46
C LYS A 20 -6.52 -5.62 -7.86
N ARG A 21 -5.23 -5.91 -7.64
CA ARG A 21 -4.80 -7.21 -7.14
C ARG A 21 -4.95 -7.24 -5.62
N LYS A 22 -5.79 -8.13 -5.11
CA LYS A 22 -5.89 -8.38 -3.66
C LYS A 22 -4.54 -8.89 -3.13
N LEU A 23 -4.07 -8.30 -2.03
CA LEU A 23 -2.90 -8.77 -1.30
C LEU A 23 -3.35 -9.52 -0.05
N ASP A 24 -2.71 -10.65 0.22
CA ASP A 24 -2.94 -11.41 1.44
C ASP A 24 -2.22 -10.73 2.62
N LYS A 25 -2.88 -10.68 3.79
CA LYS A 25 -2.26 -10.18 5.03
C LYS A 25 -1.04 -10.99 5.42
N LYS A 26 -0.98 -12.26 5.03
CA LYS A 26 0.16 -13.16 5.22
C LYS A 26 1.47 -12.59 4.68
N LEU A 27 1.42 -11.85 3.57
CA LEU A 27 2.60 -11.17 3.03
C LEU A 27 3.27 -10.28 4.09
N PHE A 28 2.49 -9.49 4.83
CA PHE A 28 3.01 -8.58 5.84
C PHE A 28 3.49 -9.30 7.09
N TYR A 29 2.89 -10.45 7.43
CA TYR A 29 3.37 -11.28 8.54
C TYR A 29 4.71 -11.95 8.24
N GLU A 30 5.03 -12.21 6.97
CA GLU A 30 6.25 -12.88 6.52
C GLU A 30 7.38 -11.91 6.16
N GLN A 31 7.05 -10.73 5.61
CA GLN A 31 8.03 -9.77 5.12
C GLN A 31 8.46 -8.72 6.15
N ALA A 32 7.76 -8.61 7.28
CA ALA A 32 8.14 -7.71 8.35
C ALA A 32 8.19 -8.44 9.69
N ASP A 33 9.16 -8.07 10.53
CA ASP A 33 9.23 -8.52 11.93
C ASP A 33 8.18 -7.77 12.77
N LEU A 34 6.91 -8.15 12.57
CA LEU A 34 5.79 -7.45 13.18
C LEU A 34 5.66 -7.79 14.67
N SER A 35 5.60 -6.74 15.48
CA SER A 35 5.27 -6.81 16.89
C SER A 35 3.86 -7.39 17.11
N PRO A 36 3.57 -7.95 18.30
CA PRO A 36 2.23 -8.45 18.62
C PRO A 36 1.13 -7.38 18.45
N LYS A 37 1.46 -6.11 18.71
CA LYS A 37 0.54 -4.97 18.53
C LYS A 37 0.21 -4.78 17.06
N GLU A 38 1.21 -4.73 16.18
CA GLU A 38 1.03 -4.58 14.73
C GLU A 38 0.23 -5.74 14.15
N LYS A 39 0.58 -6.98 14.53
CA LYS A 39 -0.16 -8.18 14.09
C LYS A 39 -1.64 -8.11 14.43
N ASN A 40 -1.95 -7.66 15.65
CA ASN A 40 -3.33 -7.49 16.13
C ASN A 40 -4.07 -6.39 15.37
N VAL A 41 -3.43 -5.24 15.12
CA VAL A 41 -4.03 -4.15 14.33
C VAL A 41 -4.31 -4.62 12.90
N LEU A 42 -3.35 -5.26 12.22
CA LEU A 42 -3.55 -5.80 10.87
C LEU A 42 -4.69 -6.81 10.81
N ALA A 43 -4.76 -7.72 11.80
CA ALA A 43 -5.79 -8.74 11.85
C ALA A 43 -7.18 -8.12 12.05
N LYS A 44 -7.32 -7.21 13.02
CA LYS A 44 -8.63 -6.71 13.46
C LYS A 44 -9.14 -5.53 12.65
N GLN A 45 -8.27 -4.61 12.22
CA GLN A 45 -8.69 -3.33 11.67
C GLN A 45 -8.74 -3.29 10.15
N VAL A 46 -8.00 -4.14 9.46
CA VAL A 46 -7.98 -4.17 8.00
C VAL A 46 -9.01 -5.17 7.48
N GLU A 47 -9.86 -4.77 6.55
CA GLU A 47 -10.79 -5.68 5.86
C GLU A 47 -10.20 -6.20 4.55
N ARG A 48 -9.57 -5.32 3.77
CA ARG A 48 -9.02 -5.64 2.46
C ARG A 48 -7.78 -4.80 2.17
N ILE A 49 -6.80 -5.41 1.51
CA ILE A 49 -5.62 -4.74 0.97
C ILE A 49 -5.57 -5.02 -0.53
N GLU A 50 -5.36 -4.00 -1.32
CA GLU A 50 -5.19 -4.12 -2.77
C GLU A 50 -3.94 -3.37 -3.24
N LEU A 51 -3.18 -4.00 -4.12
CA LEU A 51 -2.26 -3.31 -5.01
C LEU A 51 -3.09 -2.76 -6.18
N THR A 52 -3.36 -1.46 -6.16
CA THR A 52 -4.24 -0.80 -7.12
C THR A 52 -3.48 -0.42 -8.38
N TYR A 53 -2.28 0.16 -8.24
CA TYR A 53 -1.39 0.47 -9.35
C TYR A 53 0.06 0.13 -8.97
N LEU A 54 0.86 -0.20 -9.98
CA LEU A 54 2.30 -0.34 -9.85
C LEU A 54 2.95 0.46 -10.98
N LEU A 55 3.68 1.51 -10.60
CA LEU A 55 4.37 2.38 -11.54
C LEU A 55 5.79 1.88 -11.74
N THR A 56 6.03 1.25 -12.88
CA THR A 56 7.34 0.77 -13.33
C THR A 56 7.75 1.46 -14.63
N PRO A 57 9.02 1.32 -15.07
CA PRO A 57 9.46 1.80 -16.37
C PRO A 57 8.58 1.31 -17.52
N ALA A 58 8.02 0.10 -17.41
CA ALA A 58 7.14 -0.47 -18.42
C ALA A 58 5.73 0.15 -18.46
N THR A 59 5.31 0.85 -17.40
CA THR A 59 3.94 1.41 -17.31
C THR A 59 3.89 2.91 -17.54
N ILE A 60 4.88 3.68 -17.07
CA ILE A 60 4.90 5.15 -17.18
C ILE A 60 6.28 5.73 -17.51
N TYR A 61 7.22 4.89 -17.94
CA TYR A 61 8.59 5.31 -18.26
C TYR A 61 9.29 6.06 -17.11
N ILE A 62 8.96 5.72 -15.86
CA ILE A 62 9.67 6.23 -14.68
C ILE A 62 11.04 5.56 -14.60
N GLN A 63 12.07 6.33 -14.26
CA GLN A 63 13.41 5.79 -14.01
C GLN A 63 13.44 5.03 -12.68
N LEU A 64 14.05 3.84 -12.67
CA LEU A 64 14.29 3.08 -11.44
C LEU A 64 15.29 3.80 -10.54
N PHE A 65 15.17 3.61 -9.22
CA PHE A 65 16.10 4.17 -8.24
C PHE A 65 16.83 3.05 -7.53
N HIS A 66 18.08 2.82 -7.93
CA HIS A 66 18.95 1.80 -7.35
C HIS A 66 20.24 2.45 -6.81
N ASN A 67 20.60 2.12 -5.56
CA ASN A 67 21.89 2.45 -4.95
C ASN A 67 22.34 1.30 -4.02
N GLU A 68 23.40 1.52 -3.25
CA GLU A 68 23.95 0.50 -2.34
C GLU A 68 22.97 0.06 -1.24
N GLU A 69 21.99 0.90 -0.91
CA GLU A 69 21.02 0.67 0.18
C GLU A 69 19.62 0.28 -0.31
N TYR A 70 19.21 0.75 -1.48
CA TYR A 70 17.84 0.65 -2.00
C TYR A 70 17.83 0.12 -3.43
N GLN A 71 16.90 -0.79 -3.69
CA GLN A 71 16.61 -1.33 -5.03
C GLN A 71 15.12 -1.16 -5.31
N HIS A 72 14.72 0.06 -5.68
CA HIS A 72 13.33 0.37 -5.96
C HIS A 72 12.98 0.11 -7.42
N GLU A 73 12.20 -0.96 -7.63
CA GLU A 73 11.75 -1.45 -8.94
C GLU A 73 10.49 -0.72 -9.46
N GLY A 74 9.95 0.22 -8.67
CA GLY A 74 8.80 1.03 -9.03
C GLY A 74 8.09 1.65 -7.82
N ILE A 75 6.98 2.34 -8.05
CA ILE A 75 6.15 2.94 -7.00
C ILE A 75 4.85 2.16 -6.87
N MET A 76 4.56 1.68 -5.66
CA MET A 76 3.34 0.92 -5.36
C MET A 76 2.23 1.83 -4.88
N PHE A 77 1.05 1.78 -5.49
CA PHE A 77 -0.16 2.41 -4.96
C PHE A 77 -1.05 1.34 -4.37
N MET A 78 -1.29 1.43 -3.07
CA MET A 78 -2.09 0.47 -2.33
C MET A 78 -3.35 1.12 -1.76
N THR A 79 -4.44 0.40 -1.87
CA THR A 79 -5.73 0.76 -1.28
C THR A 79 -6.03 -0.18 -0.12
N VAL A 80 -6.28 0.37 1.06
CA VAL A 80 -6.61 -0.40 2.25
C VAL A 80 -8.00 -0.03 2.74
N GLN A 81 -8.87 -1.02 2.83
CA GLN A 81 -10.16 -0.92 3.48
C GLN A 81 -9.99 -1.21 4.97
N LEU A 82 -10.39 -0.25 5.80
CA LEU A 82 -10.37 -0.30 7.25
C LEU A 82 -11.77 -0.57 7.78
N ARG A 83 -11.87 -1.04 9.03
CA ARG A 83 -13.15 -1.16 9.73
C ARG A 83 -13.59 0.21 10.24
N ALA A 84 -14.89 0.50 10.21
CA ALA A 84 -15.46 1.79 10.61
C ALA A 84 -15.00 2.36 11.98
N GLN A 85 -14.54 1.53 12.91
CA GLN A 85 -14.09 1.93 14.25
C GLN A 85 -12.55 2.05 14.38
N THR A 86 -11.81 1.96 13.28
CA THR A 86 -10.35 2.09 13.31
C THR A 86 -9.93 3.50 13.71
N THR A 87 -9.09 3.61 14.74
CA THR A 87 -8.64 4.89 15.30
C THR A 87 -7.42 5.45 14.57
N GLU A 88 -7.15 6.75 14.69
CA GLU A 88 -5.94 7.38 14.12
C GLU A 88 -4.66 6.71 14.62
N GLN A 89 -4.57 6.36 15.90
CA GLN A 89 -3.42 5.65 16.44
C GLN A 89 -3.20 4.27 15.78
N GLN A 90 -4.29 3.57 15.44
CA GLN A 90 -4.21 2.30 14.72
C GLN A 90 -3.81 2.49 13.26
N ILE A 91 -4.25 3.60 12.64
CA ILE A 91 -3.83 3.99 11.29
C ILE A 91 -2.31 4.22 11.24
N THR A 92 -1.75 5.00 12.18
CA THR A 92 -0.30 5.24 12.23
C THR A 92 0.51 3.95 12.38
N VAL A 93 0.01 3.00 13.17
CA VAL A 93 0.63 1.65 13.31
C VAL A 93 0.59 0.90 11.98
N LEU A 94 -0.53 0.93 11.25
CA LEU A 94 -0.66 0.28 9.93
C LEU A 94 0.26 0.92 8.89
N GLU A 95 0.33 2.25 8.83
CA GLU A 95 1.19 2.97 7.90
C GLU A 95 2.65 2.58 8.12
N THR A 96 3.12 2.65 9.37
CA THR A 96 4.50 2.32 9.74
C THR A 96 4.84 0.87 9.36
N MET A 97 3.94 -0.06 9.68
CA MET A 97 4.08 -1.47 9.35
C MET A 97 4.16 -1.72 7.84
N ILE A 98 3.23 -1.16 7.06
CA ILE A 98 3.16 -1.41 5.61
C ILE A 98 4.40 -0.83 4.91
N HIS A 99 4.84 0.37 5.30
CA HIS A 99 6.05 0.96 4.74
C HIS A 99 7.32 0.22 5.14
N GLY A 100 7.39 -0.35 6.35
CA GLY A 100 8.51 -1.18 6.78
C GLY A 100 8.55 -2.57 6.13
N ALA A 101 7.41 -3.09 5.67
CA ALA A 101 7.30 -4.44 5.11
C ALA A 101 7.61 -4.52 3.61
N LEU A 102 7.61 -3.39 2.89
CA LEU A 102 7.66 -3.40 1.43
C LEU A 102 8.94 -2.72 0.92
N PRO A 103 9.65 -3.32 -0.06
CA PRO A 103 10.93 -2.81 -0.54
C PRO A 103 10.81 -1.60 -1.47
N ASN A 104 9.61 -1.34 -2.01
CA ASN A 104 9.35 -0.24 -2.93
C ASN A 104 8.68 0.92 -2.20
N PRO A 105 8.85 2.18 -2.66
CA PRO A 105 8.06 3.30 -2.19
C PRO A 105 6.57 3.00 -2.36
N VAL A 106 5.79 3.24 -1.31
CA VAL A 106 4.36 2.98 -1.29
C VAL A 106 3.61 4.30 -1.15
N ILE A 107 2.49 4.42 -1.85
CA ILE A 107 1.48 5.44 -1.61
C ILE A 107 0.22 4.73 -1.12
N LEU A 108 -0.16 5.02 0.12
CA LEU A 108 -1.32 4.42 0.78
C LEU A 108 -2.55 5.29 0.62
N THR A 109 -3.66 4.66 0.24
CA THR A 109 -5.00 5.26 0.35
C THR A 109 -5.84 4.42 1.28
N LEU A 110 -6.46 5.07 2.27
CA LEU A 110 -7.24 4.43 3.30
C LEU A 110 -8.71 4.84 3.16
N TYR A 111 -9.62 3.90 3.37
CA TYR A 111 -11.05 4.17 3.44
C TYR A 111 -11.74 3.20 4.41
N TRP A 112 -12.95 3.55 4.82
CA TRP A 112 -13.81 2.78 5.72
C TRP A 112 -15.04 2.29 4.97
#